data_AF-Q4CQY2-F1
#
_entry.id   AF-Q4CQY2-F1
#
_cell.length_a   1.000
_cell.length_b   1.000
_cell.length_c   1.000
_cell.angle_alpha   90.00
_cell.angle_beta   90.00
_cell.angle_gamma   90.00
#
_symmetry.space_group_name_H-M   'P 1'
#
loop_
_entity.id
_entity.type
_entity.pdbx_description
1 polymer ?
#
loop_
_entity_poly.entity_id
_entity_poly.type
_entity_poly.pdbx_seq_one_letter_code
_entity_poly.pdbx_strand_id
1 'polypeptide(L)'
;MSIFGKKTWRVQDIIRTDGAQEIVSILKITHPFRKQRIVVVPAPRFAQESYYNDWVYQPYAKEHRMYVSNDIFNPTYVYLARILIRRGVFPGYAYFHPMGFPDCIDLNLTRREFIAREQPLKTPMPLILLTPNMFRYKRHPWIPRRVINIVGEQYVTHPREEHQSMLFVLPPEYISDAVNTLQSLGFQVTEHTTAVAGEAKTLKKLHHWSDIAQLVVLGYLWFMVALFFFNESQRMQRMFHEYKREMVEKAGKDPDEMGL
;
A
#
# COMPACT_ATOMS: atom_id res chain seq x y z
N MET A 1 -11.22 14.12 -28.52
CA MET A 1 -10.23 14.11 -27.42
C MET A 1 -11.01 14.17 -26.11
N SER A 2 -10.82 13.19 -25.20
CA SER A 2 -11.48 13.19 -23.89
C SER A 2 -10.90 14.33 -23.02
N ILE A 3 -11.77 15.12 -22.37
CA ILE A 3 -11.39 16.19 -21.43
C ILE A 3 -10.53 15.63 -20.27
N PHE A 4 -10.67 14.34 -19.96
CA PHE A 4 -9.92 13.64 -18.91
C PHE A 4 -8.49 13.24 -19.32
N GLY A 5 -8.16 13.28 -20.61
CA GLY A 5 -6.86 12.83 -21.12
C GLY A 5 -5.67 13.69 -20.68
N LYS A 6 -5.88 15.00 -20.43
CA LYS A 6 -4.82 15.95 -20.03
C LYS A 6 -4.97 16.48 -18.60
N LYS A 7 -6.01 16.07 -17.88
CA LYS A 7 -6.25 16.52 -16.51
C LYS A 7 -5.21 15.89 -15.59
N THR A 8 -4.52 16.70 -14.79
CA THR A 8 -3.73 16.20 -13.65
C THR A 8 -4.69 15.78 -12.55
N TRP A 9 -4.64 14.50 -12.19
CA TRP A 9 -5.51 13.92 -11.18
C TRP A 9 -4.99 14.24 -9.78
N ARG A 10 -5.90 14.62 -8.89
CA ARG A 10 -5.66 14.85 -7.47
C ARG A 10 -6.42 13.83 -6.64
N VAL A 11 -6.02 13.64 -5.39
CA VAL A 11 -6.73 12.75 -4.45
C VAL A 11 -8.22 13.11 -4.33
N GLN A 12 -8.56 14.40 -4.41
CA GLN A 12 -9.95 14.91 -4.38
C GLN A 12 -10.80 14.47 -5.59
N ASP A 13 -10.18 14.08 -6.70
CA ASP A 13 -10.88 13.53 -7.86
C ASP A 13 -11.23 12.04 -7.67
N ILE A 14 -10.52 11.38 -6.74
CA ILE A 14 -10.63 9.95 -6.47
C ILE A 14 -11.54 9.69 -5.27
N ILE A 15 -11.31 10.39 -4.16
CA ILE A 15 -12.21 10.41 -3.01
C ILE A 15 -12.82 11.79 -2.90
N ARG A 16 -14.15 11.85 -2.90
CA ARG A 16 -14.91 13.06 -2.60
C ARG A 16 -15.97 12.78 -1.56
N THR A 17 -16.30 13.80 -0.78
CA THR A 17 -17.46 13.77 0.10
C THR A 17 -18.63 14.43 -0.62
N ASP A 18 -19.70 13.68 -0.82
CA ASP A 18 -20.94 14.18 -1.39
C ASP A 18 -22.04 14.09 -0.33
N GLY A 19 -22.40 15.23 0.24
CA GLY A 19 -23.27 15.29 1.41
C GLY A 19 -22.68 14.54 2.62
N ALA A 20 -23.35 13.44 3.00
CA ALA A 20 -22.93 12.59 4.13
C ALA A 20 -22.07 11.38 3.71
N GLN A 21 -21.96 11.12 2.40
CA GLN A 21 -21.33 9.91 1.87
C GLN A 21 -19.93 10.21 1.33
N GLU A 22 -19.04 9.26 1.53
CA GLU A 22 -17.75 9.21 0.89
C GLU A 22 -17.88 8.43 -0.41
N ILE A 23 -17.63 9.11 -1.53
CA ILE A 23 -17.74 8.57 -2.88
C ILE A 23 -16.34 8.42 -3.44
N VAL A 24 -16.15 7.29 -4.11
CA VAL A 24 -14.89 6.90 -4.66
C VAL A 24 -15.02 6.67 -6.18
N SER A 25 -14.05 7.15 -6.94
CA SER A 25 -14.02 7.05 -8.41
C SER A 25 -13.15 5.88 -8.88
N ILE A 26 -13.75 4.90 -9.52
CA ILE A 26 -13.07 3.84 -10.27
C ILE A 26 -12.75 4.38 -11.66
N LEU A 27 -11.52 4.15 -12.13
CA LEU A 27 -11.02 4.75 -13.37
C LEU A 27 -10.74 3.67 -14.40
N LYS A 28 -11.26 3.84 -15.62
CA LYS A 28 -10.90 3.04 -16.78
C LYS A 28 -9.94 3.83 -17.64
N ILE A 29 -8.78 3.24 -17.89
CA ILE A 29 -7.65 3.89 -18.53
C ILE A 29 -7.26 3.03 -19.72
N THR A 30 -7.08 3.64 -20.88
CA THR A 30 -6.69 2.91 -22.10
C THR A 30 -5.54 3.62 -22.80
N HIS A 31 -4.75 2.85 -23.53
CA HIS A 31 -3.71 3.41 -24.40
C HIS A 31 -4.16 3.29 -25.87
N PRO A 32 -4.15 4.38 -26.66
CA PRO A 32 -4.66 4.37 -28.03
C PRO A 32 -3.92 3.38 -28.95
N PHE A 33 -2.59 3.27 -28.83
CA PHE A 33 -1.76 2.42 -29.69
C PHE A 33 -1.42 1.03 -29.11
N ARG A 34 -1.10 0.94 -27.80
CA ARG A 34 -0.64 -0.31 -27.16
C ARG A 34 -1.73 -1.36 -26.93
N LYS A 35 -3.01 -1.01 -27.16
CA LYS A 35 -4.19 -1.85 -26.84
C LYS A 35 -4.26 -2.29 -25.36
N GLN A 36 -3.56 -1.59 -24.46
CA GLN A 36 -3.63 -1.84 -23.03
C GLN A 36 -4.83 -1.15 -22.41
N ARG A 37 -5.50 -1.88 -21.51
CA ARG A 37 -6.62 -1.43 -20.70
C ARG A 37 -6.25 -1.67 -19.25
N ILE A 38 -6.34 -0.61 -18.46
CA ILE A 38 -6.03 -0.64 -17.03
C ILE A 38 -7.26 -0.10 -16.32
N VAL A 39 -7.82 -0.93 -15.45
CA VAL A 39 -8.87 -0.49 -14.52
C VAL A 39 -8.21 -0.24 -13.18
N VAL A 40 -8.41 0.94 -12.62
CA VAL A 40 -7.88 1.30 -11.30
C VAL A 40 -9.04 1.33 -10.33
N VAL A 41 -9.04 0.36 -9.42
CA VAL A 41 -10.02 0.23 -8.34
C VAL A 41 -9.40 0.75 -7.04
N PRO A 42 -9.91 1.87 -6.51
CA PRO A 42 -9.61 2.28 -5.16
C PRO A 42 -10.12 1.29 -4.11
N ALA A 43 -9.23 0.88 -3.23
CA ALA A 43 -9.56 0.10 -2.05
C ALA A 43 -9.19 0.93 -0.81
N PRO A 44 -10.14 1.71 -0.27
CA PRO A 44 -9.95 2.31 1.05
C PRO A 44 -9.80 1.19 2.08
N ARG A 45 -9.20 1.51 3.23
CA ARG A 45 -8.94 0.52 4.27
C ARG A 45 -10.17 0.09 5.03
N PHE A 46 -11.15 0.99 5.10
CA PHE A 46 -12.48 0.75 5.62
C PHE A 46 -13.48 1.19 4.56
N ALA A 47 -14.53 0.41 4.40
CA ALA A 47 -15.67 0.73 3.57
C ALA A 47 -16.87 -0.08 4.06
N GLN A 48 -18.03 0.18 3.49
CA GLN A 48 -19.14 -0.75 3.57
C GLN A 48 -18.74 -2.10 2.98
N GLU A 49 -19.29 -3.17 3.55
CA GLU A 49 -19.08 -4.52 3.06
C GLU A 49 -19.59 -4.68 1.62
N SER A 50 -20.70 -4.02 1.27
CA SER A 50 -21.23 -3.94 -0.10
C SER A 50 -20.20 -3.39 -1.09
N TYR A 51 -19.52 -2.29 -0.76
CA TYR A 51 -18.49 -1.72 -1.63
C TYR A 51 -17.38 -2.73 -1.94
N TYR A 52 -16.90 -3.44 -0.92
CA TYR A 52 -15.86 -4.45 -1.14
C TYR A 52 -16.36 -5.59 -2.00
N ASN A 53 -17.57 -6.10 -1.74
CA ASN A 53 -18.13 -7.20 -2.51
C ASN A 53 -18.40 -6.79 -3.97
N ASP A 54 -18.94 -5.60 -4.21
CA ASP A 54 -19.34 -5.15 -5.54
C ASP A 54 -18.15 -4.72 -6.40
N TRP A 55 -17.10 -4.15 -5.81
CA TRP A 55 -16.02 -3.50 -6.56
C TRP A 55 -14.62 -4.04 -6.31
N VAL A 56 -14.35 -4.65 -5.17
CA VAL A 56 -12.98 -5.06 -4.83
C VAL A 56 -12.81 -6.56 -4.99
N TYR A 57 -13.66 -7.36 -4.35
CA TYR A 57 -13.55 -8.82 -4.30
C TYR A 57 -14.21 -9.54 -5.48
N GLN A 58 -14.41 -8.84 -6.59
CA GLN A 58 -14.89 -9.44 -7.83
C GLN A 58 -13.83 -10.39 -8.43
N PRO A 59 -14.23 -11.37 -9.25
CA PRO A 59 -13.36 -12.40 -9.82
C PRO A 59 -12.48 -11.88 -10.99
N TYR A 60 -11.84 -10.72 -10.82
CA TYR A 60 -11.07 -10.04 -11.85
C TYR A 60 -9.89 -10.86 -12.40
N ALA A 61 -9.29 -11.73 -11.58
CA ALA A 61 -8.20 -12.60 -12.00
C ALA A 61 -8.60 -13.60 -13.11
N LYS A 62 -9.90 -13.79 -13.41
CA LYS A 62 -10.34 -14.58 -14.58
C LYS A 62 -10.04 -13.90 -15.91
N GLU A 63 -10.05 -12.57 -15.96
CA GLU A 63 -9.94 -11.82 -17.21
C GLU A 63 -8.74 -10.88 -17.24
N HIS A 64 -8.20 -10.52 -16.08
CA HIS A 64 -7.22 -9.46 -15.94
C HIS A 64 -6.03 -9.93 -15.12
N ARG A 65 -4.87 -9.33 -15.39
CA ARG A 65 -3.75 -9.39 -14.47
C ARG A 65 -3.99 -8.38 -13.34
N MET A 66 -4.21 -8.90 -12.14
CA MET A 66 -4.54 -8.12 -10.96
C MET A 66 -3.27 -7.72 -10.21
N TYR A 67 -3.12 -6.44 -9.90
CA TYR A 67 -2.07 -5.89 -9.07
C TYR A 67 -2.66 -5.29 -7.81
N VAL A 68 -2.44 -5.95 -6.67
CA VAL A 68 -2.97 -5.50 -5.38
C VAL A 68 -1.86 -4.87 -4.55
N SER A 69 -2.07 -3.64 -4.07
CA SER A 69 -1.10 -3.02 -3.17
C SER A 69 -1.13 -3.68 -1.78
N ASN A 70 0.04 -4.11 -1.32
CA ASN A 70 0.21 -4.67 0.03
C ASN A 70 0.03 -3.63 1.15
N ASP A 71 -0.14 -2.36 0.83
CA ASP A 71 -0.27 -1.27 1.81
C ASP A 71 -1.73 -0.93 2.18
N ILE A 72 -2.69 -1.49 1.45
CA ILE A 72 -4.09 -1.33 1.79
C ILE A 72 -4.32 -1.99 3.16
N PHE A 73 -3.83 -3.21 3.34
CA PHE A 73 -3.93 -3.94 4.60
C PHE A 73 -2.64 -3.81 5.42
N ASN A 74 -2.70 -3.08 6.54
CA ASN A 74 -1.67 -3.12 7.57
C ASN A 74 -2.28 -3.76 8.85
N PRO A 75 -1.81 -4.94 9.28
CA PRO A 75 -2.31 -5.61 10.48
C PRO A 75 -2.31 -4.72 11.72
N THR A 76 -1.25 -3.92 11.90
CA THR A 76 -1.09 -3.02 13.06
C THR A 76 -2.14 -1.90 13.07
N TYR A 77 -2.55 -1.45 11.89
CA TYR A 77 -3.55 -0.40 11.74
C TYR A 77 -4.97 -0.91 11.97
N VAL A 78 -5.26 -2.10 11.46
CA VAL A 78 -6.62 -2.67 11.45
C VAL A 78 -6.97 -3.33 12.80
N TYR A 79 -6.00 -3.63 13.65
CA TYR A 79 -6.22 -4.43 14.87
C TYR A 79 -7.34 -3.92 15.79
N LEU A 80 -7.31 -2.64 16.19
CA LEU A 80 -8.36 -2.08 17.05
C LEU A 80 -9.70 -1.99 16.31
N ALA A 81 -9.69 -1.51 15.07
CA ALA A 81 -10.91 -1.45 14.27
C ALA A 81 -11.56 -2.83 14.09
N ARG A 82 -10.77 -3.89 13.91
CA ARG A 82 -11.26 -5.27 13.84
C ARG A 82 -12.01 -5.68 15.11
N ILE A 83 -11.52 -5.31 16.29
CA ILE A 83 -12.22 -5.60 17.56
C ILE A 83 -13.54 -4.83 17.61
N LEU A 84 -13.55 -3.56 17.22
CA LEU A 84 -14.75 -2.72 17.24
C LEU A 84 -15.81 -3.19 16.23
N ILE A 85 -15.40 -3.56 15.02
CA ILE A 85 -16.28 -4.12 13.97
C ILE A 85 -16.87 -5.45 14.45
N ARG A 86 -16.05 -6.35 14.99
CA ARG A 86 -16.52 -7.65 15.53
C ARG A 86 -17.49 -7.52 16.70
N ARG A 87 -17.37 -6.45 17.49
CA ARG A 87 -18.30 -6.12 18.57
C ARG A 87 -19.60 -5.47 18.08
N GLY A 88 -19.76 -5.26 16.76
CA GLY A 88 -20.95 -4.64 16.18
C GLY A 88 -21.04 -3.14 16.40
N VAL A 89 -19.95 -2.45 16.77
CA VAL A 89 -19.93 -0.99 16.98
C VAL A 89 -20.15 -0.23 15.66
N PHE A 90 -19.73 -0.84 14.55
CA PHE A 90 -19.86 -0.30 13.19
C PHE A 90 -20.49 -1.35 12.27
N PRO A 91 -21.82 -1.57 12.32
CA PRO A 91 -22.49 -2.59 11.54
C PRO A 91 -22.43 -2.28 10.03
N GLY A 92 -22.24 -3.31 9.22
CA GLY A 92 -22.16 -3.19 7.75
C GLY A 92 -20.85 -2.60 7.21
N TYR A 93 -19.91 -2.25 8.09
CA TYR A 93 -18.56 -1.83 7.70
C TYR A 93 -17.58 -2.98 7.83
N ALA A 94 -16.70 -3.08 6.85
CA ALA A 94 -15.60 -4.03 6.85
C ALA A 94 -14.27 -3.29 6.66
N TYR A 95 -13.18 -4.02 6.85
CA TYR A 95 -11.86 -3.57 6.45
C TYR A 95 -11.39 -4.40 5.26
N PHE A 96 -10.53 -3.82 4.43
CA PHE A 96 -9.93 -4.56 3.32
C PHE A 96 -9.04 -5.70 3.85
N HIS A 97 -9.26 -6.91 3.33
CA HIS A 97 -8.47 -8.08 3.64
C HIS A 97 -8.12 -8.83 2.36
N PRO A 98 -6.84 -9.21 2.14
CA PRO A 98 -6.44 -9.90 0.92
C PRO A 98 -7.14 -11.27 0.74
N MET A 99 -7.49 -11.98 1.82
CA MET A 99 -8.27 -13.22 1.70
C MET A 99 -9.75 -13.00 1.35
N GLY A 100 -10.18 -11.75 1.08
CA GLY A 100 -11.50 -11.50 0.54
C GLY A 100 -11.60 -11.80 -0.95
N PHE A 101 -10.47 -11.88 -1.66
CA PHE A 101 -10.47 -12.29 -3.07
C PHE A 101 -10.82 -13.79 -3.21
N PRO A 102 -11.51 -14.17 -4.30
CA PRO A 102 -11.78 -15.57 -4.59
C PRO A 102 -10.50 -16.36 -4.85
N ASP A 103 -10.46 -17.59 -4.37
CA ASP A 103 -9.29 -18.46 -4.50
C ASP A 103 -9.20 -19.08 -5.90
N CYS A 104 -8.07 -19.70 -6.24
CA CYS A 104 -7.88 -20.34 -7.55
C CYS A 104 -8.91 -21.43 -7.86
N ILE A 105 -9.45 -22.08 -6.82
CA ILE A 105 -10.50 -23.11 -6.94
C ILE A 105 -11.82 -22.46 -7.37
N ASP A 106 -12.25 -21.38 -6.72
CA ASP A 106 -13.49 -20.65 -7.06
C ASP A 106 -13.44 -20.09 -8.48
N LEU A 107 -12.22 -19.78 -8.96
CA LEU A 107 -12.00 -19.25 -10.29
C LEU A 107 -11.81 -20.30 -11.38
N ASN A 108 -11.76 -21.60 -11.04
CA ASN A 108 -11.41 -22.67 -11.98
C ASN A 108 -10.08 -22.43 -12.71
N LEU A 109 -9.08 -21.89 -12.01
CA LEU A 109 -7.73 -21.64 -12.55
C LEU A 109 -6.73 -22.59 -11.90
N THR A 110 -5.69 -22.95 -12.65
CA THR A 110 -4.56 -23.64 -12.03
C THR A 110 -3.85 -22.69 -11.05
N ARG A 111 -3.25 -23.25 -9.99
CA ARG A 111 -2.47 -22.46 -9.02
C ARG A 111 -1.39 -21.61 -9.69
N ARG A 112 -0.77 -22.12 -10.76
CA ARG A 112 0.28 -21.41 -11.50
C ARG A 112 -0.27 -20.21 -12.27
N GLU A 113 -1.40 -20.37 -12.97
CA GLU A 113 -2.06 -19.26 -13.68
C GLU A 113 -2.57 -18.21 -12.71
N PHE A 114 -3.18 -18.64 -11.60
CA PHE A 114 -3.63 -17.73 -10.56
C PHE A 114 -2.49 -16.86 -10.02
N ILE A 115 -1.37 -17.47 -9.62
CA ILE A 115 -0.18 -16.74 -9.14
C ILE A 115 0.40 -15.84 -10.24
N ALA A 116 0.36 -16.24 -11.50
CA ALA A 116 0.84 -15.39 -12.60
C ALA A 116 -0.05 -14.14 -12.79
N ARG A 117 -1.36 -14.28 -12.56
CA ARG A 117 -2.36 -13.22 -12.74
C ARG A 117 -2.50 -12.31 -11.54
N GLU A 118 -2.45 -12.83 -10.32
CA GLU A 118 -2.43 -12.02 -9.10
C GLU A 118 -0.99 -11.68 -8.70
N GLN A 119 -0.66 -10.39 -8.79
CA GLN A 119 0.67 -9.88 -8.51
C GLN A 119 0.60 -8.80 -7.42
N PRO A 120 1.57 -8.77 -6.48
CA PRO A 120 1.60 -7.72 -5.48
C PRO A 120 2.21 -6.42 -6.04
N LEU A 121 1.55 -5.28 -5.84
CA LEU A 121 2.19 -3.97 -5.94
C LEU A 121 2.88 -3.66 -4.61
N LYS A 122 4.17 -4.01 -4.52
CA LYS A 122 4.95 -3.97 -3.28
C LYS A 122 5.35 -2.54 -2.89
N THR A 123 4.76 -2.04 -1.81
CA THR A 123 5.30 -0.97 -0.96
C THR A 123 6.42 -1.53 -0.10
N PRO A 124 7.54 -0.80 0.09
CA PRO A 124 8.67 -1.28 0.90
C PRO A 124 8.24 -1.64 2.32
N MET A 125 8.58 -2.85 2.79
CA MET A 125 8.22 -3.30 4.14
C MET A 125 8.72 -2.38 5.26
N PRO A 126 9.97 -1.85 5.24
CA PRO A 126 10.41 -0.91 6.26
C PRO A 126 9.53 0.34 6.34
N LEU A 127 9.03 0.81 5.20
CA LEU A 127 8.12 1.94 5.14
C LEU A 127 6.77 1.59 5.78
N ILE A 128 6.23 0.39 5.51
CA ILE A 128 4.97 -0.08 6.12
C ILE A 128 5.09 -0.22 7.65
N LEU A 129 6.23 -0.71 8.12
CA LEU A 129 6.44 -1.04 9.52
C LEU A 129 6.88 0.14 10.38
N LEU A 130 7.60 1.11 9.84
CA LEU A 130 8.24 2.18 10.62
C LEU A 130 7.63 3.56 10.41
N THR A 131 6.75 3.72 9.40
CA THR A 131 6.18 5.03 9.03
C THR A 131 4.68 5.09 9.27
N PRO A 132 4.18 6.10 10.01
CA PRO A 132 2.74 6.33 10.17
C PRO A 132 2.04 6.51 8.82
N ASN A 133 0.81 6.03 8.72
CA ASN A 133 0.04 6.08 7.48
C ASN A 133 -0.15 7.50 6.96
N MET A 134 -0.40 8.45 7.86
CA MET A 134 -0.56 9.87 7.52
C MET A 134 0.62 10.45 6.72
N PHE A 135 1.86 9.97 6.93
CA PHE A 135 3.00 10.42 6.15
C PHE A 135 3.05 9.72 4.79
N ARG A 136 2.74 8.43 4.74
CA ARG A 136 2.74 7.63 3.51
C ARG A 136 1.65 8.09 2.54
N TYR A 137 0.50 8.48 3.06
CA TYR A 137 -0.62 9.07 2.31
C TYR A 137 -0.29 10.42 1.67
N LYS A 138 0.69 11.16 2.22
CA LYS A 138 1.08 12.47 1.66
C LYS A 138 2.16 12.36 0.60
N ARG A 139 3.02 11.34 0.66
CA ARG A 139 4.19 11.24 -0.22
C ARG A 139 4.52 9.79 -0.54
N HIS A 140 4.37 9.43 -1.82
CA HIS A 140 4.55 8.06 -2.30
C HIS A 140 5.39 7.97 -3.60
N PRO A 141 6.68 8.38 -3.57
CA PRO A 141 7.56 8.42 -4.76
C PRO A 141 7.87 7.05 -5.36
N TRP A 142 7.56 5.96 -4.66
CA TRP A 142 7.74 4.60 -5.18
C TRP A 142 6.62 4.20 -6.16
N ILE A 143 5.43 4.80 -6.06
CA ILE A 143 4.28 4.42 -6.89
C ILE A 143 4.54 4.65 -8.38
N PRO A 144 5.01 5.84 -8.83
CA PRO A 144 5.36 6.06 -10.24
C PRO A 144 6.33 5.02 -10.78
N ARG A 145 7.40 4.74 -10.04
CA ARG A 145 8.43 3.74 -10.43
C ARG A 145 7.82 2.34 -10.58
N ARG A 146 6.93 1.95 -9.66
CA ARG A 146 6.26 0.63 -9.72
C ARG A 146 5.32 0.55 -10.92
N VAL A 147 4.54 1.58 -11.17
CA VAL A 147 3.61 1.63 -12.31
C VAL A 147 4.38 1.53 -13.63
N ILE A 148 5.47 2.29 -13.79
CA ILE A 148 6.33 2.22 -14.99
C ILE A 148 6.87 0.80 -15.19
N ASN A 149 7.37 0.16 -14.12
CA ASN A 149 7.90 -1.20 -14.19
C ASN A 149 6.84 -2.25 -14.55
N ILE A 150 5.57 -2.05 -14.14
CA ILE A 150 4.47 -3.00 -14.42
C ILE A 150 3.98 -2.87 -15.86
N VAL A 151 3.75 -1.65 -16.31
CA VAL A 151 3.13 -1.37 -17.62
C VAL A 151 4.12 -1.64 -18.76
N GLY A 152 5.41 -1.70 -18.45
CA GLY A 152 6.45 -2.09 -19.40
C GLY A 152 6.80 -0.97 -20.38
N GLU A 153 7.94 -1.17 -21.03
CA GLU A 153 8.75 -0.22 -21.78
C GLU A 153 7.96 0.78 -22.64
N GLN A 154 8.43 2.03 -22.60
CA GLN A 154 7.65 3.19 -23.03
C GLN A 154 7.30 3.22 -24.53
N TYR A 155 8.05 2.56 -25.44
CA TYR A 155 7.97 2.96 -26.86
C TYR A 155 8.09 1.93 -27.99
N VAL A 156 8.25 0.61 -27.81
CA VAL A 156 8.58 -0.25 -28.99
C VAL A 156 7.72 -1.49 -29.20
N THR A 157 7.24 -2.17 -28.16
CA THR A 157 6.60 -3.48 -28.33
C THR A 157 5.13 -3.46 -27.91
N HIS A 158 4.28 -4.12 -28.73
CA HIS A 158 2.96 -4.49 -28.25
C HIS A 158 3.15 -5.39 -27.01
N PRO A 159 2.46 -5.10 -25.91
CA PRO A 159 2.51 -5.97 -24.75
C PRO A 159 2.03 -7.38 -25.13
N ARG A 160 2.57 -8.38 -24.44
CA ARG A 160 2.01 -9.73 -24.52
C ARG A 160 0.54 -9.70 -24.15
N GLU A 161 -0.23 -10.64 -24.67
CA GLU A 161 -1.68 -10.73 -24.45
C GLU A 161 -2.05 -10.70 -22.96
N GLU A 162 -1.27 -11.39 -22.12
CA GLU A 162 -1.40 -11.40 -20.65
C GLU A 162 -1.23 -10.03 -19.96
N HIS A 163 -0.66 -9.04 -20.66
CA HIS A 163 -0.40 -7.68 -20.18
C HIS A 163 -1.29 -6.64 -20.87
N GLN A 164 -2.27 -7.06 -21.67
CA GLN A 164 -3.20 -6.15 -22.32
C GLN A 164 -4.32 -5.69 -21.40
N SER A 165 -4.76 -6.53 -20.46
CA SER A 165 -5.78 -6.17 -19.48
C SER A 165 -5.24 -6.29 -18.06
N MET A 166 -5.17 -5.15 -17.37
CA MET A 166 -4.68 -5.09 -16.00
C MET A 166 -5.71 -4.44 -15.08
N LEU A 167 -5.70 -4.86 -13.82
CA LEU A 167 -6.46 -4.25 -12.74
C LEU A 167 -5.51 -3.80 -11.64
N PHE A 168 -5.56 -2.55 -11.23
CA PHE A 168 -4.80 -2.06 -10.09
C PHE A 168 -5.75 -1.82 -8.92
N VAL A 169 -5.56 -2.55 -7.83
CA VAL A 169 -6.26 -2.35 -6.55
C VAL A 169 -5.33 -1.61 -5.61
N LEU A 170 -5.59 -0.32 -5.38
CA LEU A 170 -4.67 0.59 -4.70
C LEU A 170 -5.37 1.37 -3.59
N PRO A 171 -4.64 1.83 -2.55
CA PRO A 171 -5.13 2.87 -1.66
C PRO A 171 -5.50 4.10 -2.49
N PRO A 172 -6.63 4.76 -2.18
CA PRO A 172 -7.10 5.88 -2.98
C PRO A 172 -6.09 7.03 -3.11
N GLU A 173 -5.26 7.23 -2.08
CA GLU A 173 -4.22 8.26 -2.07
C GLU A 173 -3.20 8.04 -3.20
N TYR A 174 -2.88 6.78 -3.50
CA TYR A 174 -1.84 6.40 -4.46
C TYR A 174 -2.32 6.47 -5.91
N ILE A 175 -3.63 6.54 -6.13
CA ILE A 175 -4.21 6.50 -7.48
C ILE A 175 -3.84 7.74 -8.27
N SER A 176 -3.78 8.92 -7.64
CA SER A 176 -3.43 10.17 -8.32
C SER A 176 -2.06 10.07 -8.99
N ASP A 177 -1.04 9.65 -8.25
CA ASP A 177 0.31 9.40 -8.76
C ASP A 177 0.32 8.30 -9.83
N ALA A 178 -0.41 7.20 -9.63
CA ALA A 178 -0.48 6.12 -10.59
C ALA A 178 -1.07 6.58 -11.93
N VAL A 179 -2.20 7.28 -11.89
CA VAL A 179 -2.90 7.79 -13.07
C VAL A 179 -2.08 8.85 -13.80
N ASN A 180 -1.50 9.80 -13.06
CA ASN A 180 -0.64 10.84 -13.65
C ASN A 180 0.60 10.20 -14.31
N THR A 181 1.16 9.15 -13.70
CA THR A 181 2.25 8.38 -14.30
C THR A 181 1.78 7.67 -15.57
N LEU A 182 0.63 7.00 -15.57
CA LEU A 182 0.05 6.39 -16.77
C LEU A 182 -0.19 7.42 -17.89
N GLN A 183 -0.72 8.60 -17.55
CA GLN A 183 -0.91 9.69 -18.52
C GLN A 183 0.41 10.17 -19.12
N SER A 184 1.49 10.24 -18.32
CA SER A 184 2.82 10.57 -18.84
C SER A 184 3.34 9.52 -19.84
N LEU A 185 2.84 8.29 -19.75
CA LEU A 185 3.12 7.18 -20.67
C LEU A 185 2.16 7.12 -21.87
N GLY A 186 1.30 8.14 -22.07
CA GLY A 186 0.37 8.23 -23.20
C GLY A 186 -0.99 7.56 -22.98
N PHE A 187 -1.26 7.04 -21.78
CA PHE A 187 -2.58 6.52 -21.45
C PHE A 187 -3.60 7.65 -21.25
N GLN A 188 -4.87 7.35 -21.53
CA GLN A 188 -5.97 8.29 -21.38
C GLN A 188 -7.06 7.68 -20.51
N VAL A 189 -7.59 8.47 -19.58
CA VAL A 189 -8.79 8.08 -18.84
C VAL A 189 -9.99 8.21 -19.77
N THR A 190 -10.62 7.07 -20.05
CA THR A 190 -11.76 6.97 -20.97
C THR A 190 -13.08 7.12 -20.24
N GLU A 191 -13.18 6.52 -19.06
CA GLU A 191 -14.40 6.46 -18.27
C GLU A 191 -14.05 6.48 -16.79
N HIS A 192 -14.95 7.02 -15.97
CA HIS A 192 -14.90 6.90 -14.53
C HIS A 192 -16.29 6.52 -14.02
N THR A 193 -16.33 5.59 -13.07
CA THR A 193 -17.56 5.16 -12.40
C THR A 193 -17.45 5.48 -10.92
N THR A 194 -18.48 6.09 -10.34
CA THR A 194 -18.48 6.47 -8.93
C THR A 194 -19.22 5.43 -8.11
N ALA A 195 -18.65 5.07 -6.96
CA ALA A 195 -19.22 4.12 -6.02
C ALA A 195 -19.19 4.69 -4.61
N VAL A 196 -20.18 4.33 -3.79
CA VAL A 196 -20.29 4.79 -2.41
C VAL A 196 -19.47 3.88 -1.51
N ALA A 197 -18.45 4.43 -0.84
CA ALA A 197 -17.66 3.69 0.13
C ALA A 197 -18.35 3.61 1.50
N GLY A 198 -19.11 4.63 1.89
CA GLY A 198 -19.85 4.64 3.15
C GLY A 198 -20.11 6.05 3.70
N GLU A 199 -20.57 6.14 4.93
CA GLU A 199 -20.79 7.42 5.59
C GLU A 199 -19.46 8.03 6.06
N ALA A 200 -19.19 9.27 5.66
CA ALA A 200 -17.91 9.95 5.92
C ALA A 200 -17.62 10.10 7.43
N LYS A 201 -18.65 10.32 8.26
CA LYS A 201 -18.49 10.44 9.73
C LYS A 201 -18.04 9.12 10.36
N THR A 202 -18.58 8.02 9.88
CA THR A 202 -18.30 6.68 10.40
C THR A 202 -16.92 6.21 9.96
N LEU A 203 -16.57 6.41 8.69
CA LEU A 203 -15.22 6.14 8.17
C LEU A 203 -14.16 6.97 8.89
N LYS A 204 -14.41 8.26 9.14
CA LYS A 204 -13.51 9.12 9.91
C LYS A 204 -13.27 8.60 11.33
N LYS A 205 -14.31 8.10 12.02
CA LYS A 205 -14.17 7.48 13.35
C LYS A 205 -13.31 6.21 13.29
N LEU A 206 -13.55 5.34 12.31
CA LEU A 206 -12.75 4.12 12.11
C LEU A 206 -11.27 4.44 11.88
N HIS A 207 -10.99 5.38 10.98
CA HIS A 207 -9.63 5.85 10.73
C HIS A 207 -8.98 6.41 11.99
N HIS A 208 -9.70 7.22 12.77
CA HIS A 208 -9.17 7.81 14.01
C HIS A 208 -8.73 6.75 15.04
N TRP A 209 -9.57 5.74 15.31
CA TRP A 209 -9.21 4.65 16.23
C TRP A 209 -8.02 3.84 15.74
N SER A 210 -7.93 3.61 14.43
CA SER A 210 -6.82 2.90 13.81
C SER A 210 -5.52 3.71 13.78
N ASP A 211 -5.59 5.02 13.60
CA ASP A 211 -4.43 5.91 13.69
C ASP A 211 -3.83 5.88 15.10
N ILE A 212 -4.67 5.91 16.14
CA ILE A 212 -4.23 5.76 17.54
C ILE A 212 -3.54 4.40 17.74
N ALA A 213 -4.16 3.30 17.29
CA ALA A 213 -3.59 1.96 17.40
C ALA A 213 -2.19 1.88 16.79
N GLN A 214 -2.05 2.41 15.57
CA GLN A 214 -0.79 2.38 14.85
C GLN A 214 0.27 3.24 15.55
N LEU A 215 -0.08 4.42 16.05
CA LEU A 215 0.88 5.27 16.76
C LEU A 215 1.43 4.59 18.01
N VAL A 216 0.60 3.87 18.77
CA VAL A 216 1.05 3.09 19.93
C VAL A 216 2.02 1.97 19.51
N VAL A 217 1.68 1.20 18.47
CA VAL A 217 2.55 0.12 17.97
C VAL A 217 3.85 0.67 17.40
N LEU A 218 3.80 1.77 16.65
CA LEU A 218 4.99 2.43 16.12
C LEU A 218 5.86 3.00 17.24
N GLY A 219 5.26 3.61 18.27
CA GLY A 219 5.97 4.08 19.44
C GLY A 219 6.72 2.95 20.13
N TYR A 220 6.08 1.78 20.29
CA TYR A 220 6.73 0.59 20.83
C TYR A 220 7.88 0.09 19.93
N LEU A 221 7.67 0.00 18.62
CA LEU A 221 8.71 -0.44 17.68
C LEU A 221 9.93 0.51 17.69
N TRP A 222 9.69 1.82 17.65
CA TRP A 222 10.76 2.82 17.73
C TRP A 222 11.47 2.78 19.08
N PHE A 223 10.76 2.54 20.17
CA PHE A 223 11.36 2.34 21.48
C PHE A 223 12.27 1.10 21.51
N MET A 224 11.83 -0.03 20.96
CA MET A 224 12.66 -1.24 20.84
C MET A 224 13.90 -1.02 19.98
N VAL A 225 13.77 -0.27 18.87
CA VAL A 225 14.91 0.12 18.02
C VAL A 225 15.88 1.01 18.80
N ALA A 226 15.38 1.98 19.58
CA ALA A 226 16.22 2.83 20.41
C ALA A 226 16.96 2.03 21.49
N LEU A 227 16.28 1.09 22.16
CA LEU A 227 16.92 0.18 23.13
C LEU A 227 17.98 -0.70 22.48
N PHE A 228 17.73 -1.20 21.26
CA PHE A 228 18.72 -1.96 20.52
C PHE A 228 19.98 -1.15 20.24
N PHE A 229 19.84 0.08 19.73
CA PHE A 229 20.98 0.96 19.49
C PHE A 229 21.71 1.34 20.78
N PHE A 230 20.98 1.59 21.87
CA PHE A 230 21.57 1.88 23.16
C PHE A 230 22.39 0.70 23.70
N ASN A 231 21.83 -0.52 23.68
CA ASN A 231 22.52 -1.72 24.12
C ASN A 231 23.74 -2.05 23.23
N GLU A 232 23.59 -1.93 21.92
CA GLU A 232 24.69 -2.16 20.96
C GLU A 232 25.81 -1.12 21.13
N SER A 233 25.46 0.14 21.42
CA SER A 233 26.45 1.18 21.70
C SER A 233 27.24 0.89 22.99
N GLN A 234 26.58 0.42 24.05
CA GLN A 234 27.24 -0.01 25.27
C GLN A 234 28.12 -1.24 25.04
N ARG A 235 27.64 -2.21 24.27
CA ARG A 235 28.44 -3.39 23.89
C ARG A 235 29.69 -2.98 23.12
N MET A 236 29.55 -2.07 22.16
CA MET A 236 30.67 -1.55 21.38
C MET A 236 31.67 -0.80 22.27
N GLN A 237 31.21 0.00 23.23
CA GLN A 237 32.07 0.67 24.20
C GLN A 237 32.85 -0.33 25.06
N ARG A 238 32.21 -1.39 25.56
CA ARG A 238 32.88 -2.45 26.33
C ARG A 238 33.93 -3.17 25.49
N MET A 239 33.57 -3.61 24.29
CA MET A 239 34.52 -4.24 23.35
C MET A 239 35.70 -3.30 23.03
N PHE A 240 35.47 -2.01 22.91
CA PHE A 240 36.52 -1.02 22.66
C PHE A 240 37.42 -0.80 23.88
N HIS A 241 36.87 -0.81 25.09
CA HIS A 241 37.65 -0.77 26.33
C HIS A 241 38.49 -2.03 26.51
N GLU A 242 37.91 -3.20 26.27
CA GLU A 242 38.61 -4.49 26.27
C GLU A 242 39.74 -4.52 25.22
N TYR A 243 39.46 -4.08 24.00
CA TYR A 243 40.46 -3.97 22.94
C TYR A 243 41.59 -2.99 23.30
N LYS A 244 41.28 -1.84 23.91
CA LYS A 244 42.29 -0.90 24.40
C LYS A 244 43.16 -1.55 25.48
N ARG A 245 42.55 -2.26 26.42
CA ARG A 245 43.25 -2.99 27.48
C ARG A 245 44.22 -4.03 26.90
N GLU A 246 43.75 -4.87 25.97
CA GLU A 246 44.59 -5.86 25.28
C GLU A 246 45.75 -5.22 24.50
N MET A 247 45.54 -4.06 23.88
CA MET A 247 46.61 -3.34 23.17
C MET A 247 47.67 -2.76 24.11
N VAL A 248 47.25 -2.28 25.29
CA VAL A 248 48.17 -1.76 26.32
C VAL A 248 49.00 -2.90 26.92
N GLU A 249 48.37 -4.05 27.22
CA GLU A 249 49.05 -5.25 27.69
C GLU A 249 50.05 -5.77 26.65
N LYS A 250 49.68 -5.83 25.36
CA LYS A 250 50.61 -6.20 24.27
C LYS A 250 51.77 -5.23 24.09
N ALA A 251 51.59 -3.96 24.44
CA ALA A 251 52.65 -2.97 24.45
C ALA A 251 53.57 -3.06 25.69
N GLY A 252 53.32 -3.99 26.61
CA GLY A 252 54.11 -4.20 27.83
C GLY A 252 53.85 -3.16 28.92
N LYS A 253 52.70 -2.48 28.90
CA LYS A 253 52.29 -1.51 29.92
C LYS A 253 51.17 -2.07 30.78
N ASP A 254 51.10 -1.64 32.03
CA ASP A 254 50.02 -2.04 32.94
C ASP A 254 48.76 -1.22 32.61
N PRO A 255 47.61 -1.84 32.29
CA PRO A 255 46.37 -1.12 31.97
C PRO A 255 45.87 -0.22 33.11
N ASP A 256 46.10 -0.62 34.37
CA ASP A 256 45.68 0.16 35.54
C ASP A 256 46.42 1.51 35.63
N GLU A 257 47.70 1.57 35.22
CA GLU A 257 48.49 2.82 35.16
C GLU A 257 47.98 3.80 34.09
N MET A 258 47.29 3.29 33.05
CA MET A 258 46.72 4.10 31.97
C MET A 258 45.24 4.47 32.23
N GLY A 259 44.69 4.10 33.39
CA GLY A 259 43.30 4.40 33.77
C GLY A 259 42.25 3.65 32.96
N LEU A 260 42.58 2.43 32.49
CA LEU A 260 41.68 1.55 31.74
C LEU A 260 41.06 0.44 32.60
#